data_AF-A0A0K8Q5D4-F1
#
_entry.id   AF-A0A0K8Q5D4-F1
#
_cell.length_a   1.000
_cell.length_b   1.000
_cell.length_c   1.000
_cell.angle_alpha   90.00
_cell.angle_beta   90.00
_cell.angle_gamma   90.00
#
_symmetry.space_group_name_H-M   'P 1'
#
loop_
_entity.id
_entity.type
_entity.pdbx_description
1 polymer ?
#
loop_
_entity_poly.entity_id
_entity_poly.type
_entity_poly.pdbx_seq_one_letter_code
_entity_poly.pdbx_strand_id
1 'polypeptide(L)'
;MLLGWFLLPRTHVKAPRTGMDWLGLVSLMPAVGALLLALSEASRLGFGSQVVLALLAASLVLFVFFVLRERRAPHPLVDLSLFRAGTFSRGIGTGLLSYLVLFGILFVTPLYLESAQSLPSTVAGLLLTVLRCPGPRGARCGHDG
;
A
#
# COMPACT_ATOMS: atom_id res chain seq x y z
N MET A 1 1.24 9.07 -28.70
CA MET A 1 1.04 10.37 -28.02
C MET A 1 -0.15 11.18 -28.55
N LEU A 2 -0.44 11.20 -29.86
CA LEU A 2 -1.63 11.93 -30.37
C LEU A 2 -2.99 11.34 -29.93
N LEU A 3 -3.08 10.02 -29.78
CA LEU A 3 -4.36 9.35 -29.48
C LEU A 3 -4.84 9.56 -28.02
N GLY A 4 -3.93 9.93 -27.11
CA GLY A 4 -4.27 10.18 -25.71
C GLY A 4 -5.04 11.47 -25.47
N TRP A 5 -4.91 12.46 -26.37
CA TRP A 5 -5.66 13.71 -26.27
C TRP A 5 -7.11 13.56 -26.72
N PHE A 6 -7.37 12.65 -27.66
CA PHE A 6 -8.71 12.40 -28.18
C PHE A 6 -9.57 11.54 -27.25
N LEU A 7 -8.94 10.68 -26.44
CA LEU A 7 -9.63 9.71 -25.60
C LEU A 7 -9.86 10.17 -24.16
N LEU A 8 -9.58 11.43 -23.82
CA LEU A 8 -9.92 12.01 -22.52
C LEU A 8 -11.30 12.68 -22.65
N PRO A 9 -12.43 11.97 -22.36
CA PRO A 9 -13.67 12.66 -22.08
C PRO A 9 -13.39 13.57 -20.89
N ARG A 10 -13.47 14.87 -21.13
CA ARG A 10 -13.44 15.89 -20.08
C ARG A 10 -14.55 15.54 -19.10
N THR A 11 -14.24 14.77 -18.07
CA THR A 11 -15.06 14.69 -16.87
C THR A 11 -14.96 16.06 -16.25
N HIS A 12 -15.89 16.92 -16.66
CA HIS A 12 -16.11 18.27 -16.19
C HIS A 12 -16.64 18.21 -14.75
N VAL A 13 -15.92 17.55 -13.85
CA VAL A 13 -16.10 17.74 -12.43
C VAL A 13 -15.42 19.07 -12.15
N LYS A 14 -16.17 20.16 -12.29
CA LYS A 14 -15.81 21.43 -11.65
C LYS A 14 -15.67 21.10 -10.17
N ALA A 15 -14.46 20.79 -9.72
CA ALA A 15 -14.18 20.79 -8.30
C ALA A 15 -14.36 22.25 -7.87
N PRO A 16 -15.41 22.59 -7.10
CA PRO A 16 -15.45 23.90 -6.49
C PRO A 16 -14.14 24.08 -5.71
N ARG A 17 -13.54 25.26 -5.79
CA ARG A 17 -12.36 25.63 -4.99
C ARG A 17 -12.82 25.76 -3.54
N THR A 18 -13.12 24.65 -2.90
CA THR A 18 -13.61 24.59 -1.53
C THR A 18 -12.50 24.03 -0.67
N GLY A 19 -12.18 24.77 0.39
CA GLY A 19 -11.01 24.56 1.23
C GLY A 19 -10.86 23.10 1.67
N MET A 20 -9.63 22.60 1.59
CA MET A 20 -9.25 21.31 2.12
C MET A 20 -9.66 21.23 3.58
N ASP A 21 -10.40 20.19 3.97
CA ASP A 21 -10.83 20.01 5.35
C ASP A 21 -9.66 19.52 6.22
N TRP A 22 -8.87 20.49 6.68
CA TRP A 22 -7.71 20.27 7.52
C TRP A 22 -8.02 19.44 8.78
N LEU A 23 -9.27 19.49 9.29
CA LEU A 23 -9.65 18.72 10.47
C LEU A 23 -9.84 17.24 10.13
N GLY A 24 -10.36 16.91 8.94
CA GLY A 24 -10.40 15.54 8.45
C GLY A 24 -8.99 14.97 8.30
N LEU A 25 -8.06 15.76 7.74
CA LEU A 25 -6.66 15.37 7.58
C LEU A 25 -5.96 15.11 8.92
N VAL A 26 -6.14 16.02 9.88
CA VAL A 26 -5.56 15.92 11.24
C VAL A 26 -6.12 14.75 12.03
N SER A 27 -7.35 14.30 11.75
CA SER A 27 -7.92 13.13 12.41
C SER A 27 -7.55 11.81 11.71
N LEU A 28 -7.41 11.81 10.37
CA LEU A 28 -7.06 10.62 9.59
C LEU A 28 -5.60 10.20 9.80
N MET A 29 -4.67 11.15 9.81
CA MET A 29 -3.25 10.90 10.00
C MET A 29 -2.94 10.07 11.26
N PRO A 30 -3.39 10.46 12.46
CA PRO A 30 -3.17 9.67 13.66
C PRO A 30 -3.98 8.36 13.68
N ALA A 31 -5.15 8.30 13.03
CA ALA A 31 -5.91 7.06 12.92
C ALA A 31 -5.14 5.97 12.13
N VAL A 32 -4.62 6.36 10.96
CA VAL A 32 -3.80 5.49 10.10
C VAL A 32 -2.46 5.20 10.76
N GLY A 33 -1.82 6.20 11.39
CA GLY A 33 -0.59 6.00 12.14
C GLY A 33 -0.74 5.01 13.28
N ALA A 34 -1.81 5.11 14.08
CA ALA A 34 -2.12 4.16 15.15
C ALA A 34 -2.39 2.76 14.60
N LEU A 35 -3.06 2.64 13.45
CA LEU A 35 -3.31 1.34 12.81
C LEU A 35 -2.00 0.67 12.37
N LEU A 36 -1.12 1.43 11.71
CA LEU A 36 0.17 0.94 11.24
C LEU A 36 1.06 0.55 12.42
N LEU A 37 1.06 1.34 13.50
CA LEU A 37 1.77 1.01 14.74
C LEU A 37 1.22 -0.27 15.38
N ALA A 38 -0.11 -0.42 15.47
CA ALA A 38 -0.74 -1.64 15.99
C ALA A 38 -0.31 -2.87 15.19
N LEU A 39 -0.28 -2.78 13.85
CA LEU A 39 0.08 -3.88 12.97
C LEU A 39 1.58 -4.22 13.02
N SER A 40 2.42 -3.20 13.09
CA SER A 40 3.86 -3.34 13.29
C SER A 40 4.16 -4.03 14.63
N GLU A 41 3.49 -3.60 15.70
CA GLU A 41 3.68 -4.15 17.02
C GLU A 41 3.07 -5.55 17.16
N ALA A 42 1.96 -5.82 16.47
CA ALA A 42 1.39 -7.16 16.34
C ALA A 42 2.37 -8.15 15.70
N SER A 43 3.14 -7.71 14.69
CA SER A 43 4.16 -8.56 14.07
C SER A 43 5.35 -8.85 14.99
N ARG A 44 5.62 -7.98 15.98
CA ARG A 44 6.73 -8.14 16.95
C ARG A 44 6.34 -8.91 18.21
N LEU A 45 5.24 -8.52 18.87
CA LEU A 45 4.80 -9.06 20.17
C LEU A 45 3.66 -10.08 20.04
N GLY A 46 3.09 -10.24 18.85
CA GLY A 46 1.92 -11.07 18.62
C GLY A 46 0.60 -10.38 18.96
N PHE A 47 -0.48 -10.87 18.36
CA PHE A 47 -1.83 -10.32 18.51
C PHE A 47 -2.42 -10.43 19.92
N GLY A 48 -1.83 -11.24 20.80
CA GLY A 48 -2.29 -11.44 22.19
C GLY A 48 -1.79 -10.38 23.18
N SER A 49 -0.89 -9.48 22.78
CA SER A 49 -0.36 -8.45 23.67
C SER A 49 -1.42 -7.38 23.97
N GLN A 50 -1.59 -7.06 25.25
CA GLN A 50 -2.54 -6.05 25.72
C GLN A 50 -2.26 -4.66 25.11
N VAL A 51 -1.01 -4.38 24.77
CA VAL A 51 -0.59 -3.16 24.05
C VAL A 51 -1.16 -3.14 22.63
N VAL A 52 -1.05 -4.25 21.90
CA VAL A 52 -1.55 -4.36 20.52
C VAL A 52 -3.07 -4.20 20.49
N LEU A 53 -3.79 -4.87 21.41
CA LEU A 53 -5.24 -4.73 21.56
C LEU A 53 -5.65 -3.29 21.88
N ALA A 54 -4.91 -2.59 22.76
CA ALA A 54 -5.18 -1.19 23.09
C ALA A 54 -4.94 -0.26 21.90
N LEU A 55 -3.86 -0.43 21.14
CA LEU A 55 -3.59 0.36 19.94
C LEU A 55 -4.63 0.10 18.84
N LEU A 56 -5.05 -1.16 18.66
CA LEU A 56 -6.08 -1.53 17.69
C LEU A 56 -7.42 -0.89 18.05
N ALA A 57 -7.81 -0.95 19.33
CA ALA A 57 -9.00 -0.30 19.83
C ALA A 57 -8.93 1.22 19.67
N ALA A 58 -7.80 1.85 20.02
CA ALA A 58 -7.60 3.28 19.84
C ALA A 58 -7.69 3.71 18.37
N SER A 59 -7.04 2.97 17.46
CA SER A 59 -7.13 3.21 16.03
C SER A 59 -8.58 3.09 15.52
N LEU A 60 -9.31 2.07 15.95
CA LEU A 60 -10.71 1.88 15.57
C LEU A 60 -11.59 3.05 16.06
N VAL A 61 -11.38 3.52 17.29
CA VAL A 61 -12.11 4.67 17.85
C VAL A 61 -11.80 5.94 17.04
N LEU A 62 -10.53 6.22 16.75
CA LEU A 62 -10.13 7.38 15.94
C LEU A 62 -10.70 7.29 14.52
N PHE A 63 -10.71 6.10 13.93
CA PHE A 63 -11.26 5.88 12.59
C PHE A 63 -12.77 6.07 12.53
N VAL A 64 -13.51 5.53 13.51
CA VAL A 64 -14.97 5.74 13.62
C VAL A 64 -15.27 7.22 13.84
N PHE A 65 -14.51 7.89 14.71
CA PHE A 65 -14.64 9.33 14.93
C PHE A 65 -14.39 10.13 13.64
N PHE A 66 -13.36 9.77 12.88
CA PHE A 66 -13.09 10.35 11.56
C PHE A 66 -14.27 10.14 10.60
N VAL A 67 -14.77 8.91 10.44
CA VAL A 67 -15.90 8.62 9.52
C VAL A 67 -17.17 9.38 9.91
N LEU A 68 -17.49 9.47 11.20
CA LEU A 68 -18.65 10.23 11.68
C LEU A 68 -18.50 11.73 11.44
N ARG A 69 -17.27 12.25 11.59
CA ARG A 69 -16.97 13.66 11.33
C ARG A 69 -17.00 13.98 9.84
N GLU A 70 -16.40 13.14 9.02
CA GLU A 70 -16.38 13.25 7.56
C GLU A 70 -17.80 13.28 6.99
N ARG A 71 -18.71 12.47 7.57
CA ARG A 71 -20.14 12.47 7.20
C ARG A 71 -20.87 13.78 7.54
N ARG A 72 -20.38 14.54 8.51
CA ARG A 72 -20.96 15.83 8.93
C ARG A 72 -20.20 17.04 8.37
N ALA A 73 -19.06 16.80 7.71
CA ALA A 73 -18.22 17.86 7.18
C ALA A 73 -18.86 18.50 5.93
N PRO A 74 -18.82 19.84 5.79
CA PRO A 74 -19.33 20.52 4.60
C PRO A 74 -18.47 20.28 3.35
N HIS A 75 -17.20 19.90 3.52
CA HIS A 75 -16.26 19.59 2.43
C HIS A 75 -15.48 18.30 2.75
N PRO A 76 -16.08 17.11 2.53
CA PRO A 76 -15.41 15.84 2.83
C PRO A 76 -14.12 15.68 2.00
N LEU A 77 -13.02 15.24 2.63
CA LEU A 77 -11.79 14.83 1.93
C LEU A 77 -12.03 13.56 1.12
N VAL A 78 -12.78 12.63 1.70
CA VAL A 78 -13.13 11.36 1.10
C VAL A 78 -14.62 11.37 0.81
N ASP A 79 -14.96 11.38 -0.48
CA ASP A 79 -16.34 11.23 -0.88
C ASP A 79 -16.80 9.78 -0.61
N LEU A 80 -17.37 9.58 0.59
CA LEU A 80 -17.94 8.32 1.05
C LEU A 80 -19.07 7.81 0.13
N SER A 81 -19.64 8.66 -0.74
CA SER A 81 -20.62 8.24 -1.75
C SER A 81 -19.98 7.37 -2.84
N LEU A 82 -18.69 7.59 -3.15
CA LEU A 82 -17.94 6.75 -4.10
C LEU A 82 -17.75 5.33 -3.57
N PHE A 83 -17.47 5.18 -2.26
CA PHE A 83 -17.39 3.85 -1.63
C PHE A 83 -18.72 3.10 -1.63
N ARG A 84 -19.85 3.82 -1.73
CA ARG A 84 -21.18 3.21 -1.87
C ARG A 84 -21.40 2.64 -3.27
N ALA A 85 -20.70 3.13 -4.28
CA ALA A 85 -20.66 2.53 -5.61
C ALA A 85 -19.81 1.25 -5.56
N GLY A 86 -20.47 0.09 -5.71
CA GLY A 86 -19.81 -1.21 -5.60
C GLY A 86 -18.65 -1.41 -6.59
N THR A 87 -18.62 -0.69 -7.71
CA THR A 87 -17.50 -0.68 -8.67
C THR A 87 -16.22 -0.10 -8.09
N PHE A 88 -16.31 1.00 -7.35
CA PHE A 88 -15.16 1.65 -6.72
C PHE A 88 -14.62 0.81 -5.55
N SER A 89 -15.51 0.31 -4.69
CA SER A 89 -15.13 -0.60 -3.59
C SER A 89 -14.48 -1.88 -4.11
N ARG A 90 -15.02 -2.48 -5.20
CA ARG A 90 -14.39 -3.63 -5.87
C ARG A 90 -13.03 -3.28 -6.46
N GLY A 91 -12.88 -2.12 -7.10
CA GLY A 91 -11.60 -1.67 -7.65
C GLY A 91 -10.51 -1.51 -6.58
N ILE A 92 -10.86 -0.91 -5.43
CA ILE A 92 -9.97 -0.83 -4.27
C ILE A 92 -9.64 -2.24 -3.75
N GLY A 93 -10.63 -3.12 -3.63
CA GLY A 93 -10.45 -4.50 -3.19
C GLY A 93 -9.51 -5.29 -4.10
N THR A 94 -9.67 -5.20 -5.42
CA THR A 94 -8.79 -5.87 -6.38
C THR A 94 -7.38 -5.28 -6.37
N GLY A 95 -7.26 -3.96 -6.20
CA GLY A 95 -5.95 -3.29 -6.05
C GLY A 95 -5.22 -3.77 -4.80
N LEU A 96 -5.91 -3.77 -3.66
CA LEU A 96 -5.35 -4.26 -2.38
C LEU A 96 -4.91 -5.72 -2.49
N LEU A 97 -5.74 -6.58 -3.08
CA LEU A 97 -5.41 -7.99 -3.30
C LEU A 97 -4.19 -8.15 -4.22
N SER A 98 -4.09 -7.33 -5.27
CA SER A 98 -2.93 -7.33 -6.17
C SER A 98 -1.65 -6.95 -5.44
N TYR A 99 -1.69 -5.93 -4.58
CA TYR A 99 -0.55 -5.55 -3.73
C TYR A 99 -0.20 -6.64 -2.72
N LEU A 100 -1.19 -7.28 -2.11
CA LEU A 100 -0.96 -8.37 -1.15
C LEU A 100 -0.26 -9.56 -1.82
N VAL A 101 -0.69 -9.95 -3.02
CA VAL A 101 -0.04 -10.99 -3.82
C VAL A 101 1.39 -10.57 -4.20
N LEU A 102 1.59 -9.33 -4.63
CA LEU A 102 2.91 -8.81 -4.99
C LEU A 102 3.88 -8.85 -3.81
N PHE A 103 3.50 -8.30 -2.66
CA PHE A 103 4.33 -8.35 -1.45
C PHE A 103 4.53 -9.77 -0.94
N GLY A 104 3.50 -10.62 -1.02
CA GLY A 104 3.58 -12.04 -0.68
C GLY A 104 4.64 -12.76 -1.50
N ILE A 105 4.64 -12.58 -2.83
CA ILE A 105 5.66 -13.17 -3.72
C ILE A 105 7.04 -12.61 -3.39
N LEU A 106 7.17 -11.30 -3.17
CA LEU A 106 8.44 -10.67 -2.80
C LEU A 106 9.01 -11.18 -1.47
N PHE A 107 8.16 -11.63 -0.55
CA PHE A 107 8.57 -12.19 0.74
C PHE A 107 8.82 -13.70 0.68
N VAL A 108 7.94 -14.45 0.01
CA VAL A 108 8.04 -15.91 -0.12
C VAL A 108 9.24 -16.32 -0.99
N THR A 109 9.56 -15.56 -2.04
CA THR A 109 10.69 -15.88 -2.94
C THR A 109 12.03 -15.97 -2.20
N PRO A 110 12.51 -14.95 -1.46
CA PRO A 110 13.75 -15.06 -0.70
C PRO A 110 13.65 -16.09 0.43
N LEU A 111 12.51 -16.18 1.12
CA LEU A 111 12.31 -17.17 2.19
C LEU A 111 12.42 -18.62 1.67
N TYR A 112 11.90 -18.87 0.46
CA TYR A 112 12.00 -20.16 -0.22
C TYR A 112 13.44 -20.44 -0.67
N LEU A 113 14.15 -19.44 -1.21
CA LEU A 113 15.57 -19.58 -1.57
C LEU A 113 16.46 -19.85 -0.34
N GLU A 114 16.22 -19.17 0.78
CA GLU A 114 16.95 -19.37 2.04
C GLU A 114 16.67 -20.77 2.63
N SER A 115 15.39 -21.18 2.69
CA SER A 115 15.00 -22.44 3.33
C SER A 115 15.32 -23.67 2.48
N ALA A 116 15.23 -23.59 1.15
CA ALA A 116 15.41 -24.76 0.28
C ALA A 116 16.85 -24.96 -0.21
N GLN A 117 17.68 -23.91 -0.27
CA GLN A 117 19.04 -24.04 -0.84
C GLN A 117 20.20 -23.97 0.17
N SER A 118 19.99 -23.59 1.44
CA SER A 118 21.10 -23.46 2.41
C SER A 118 22.25 -22.56 1.93
N LEU A 119 21.98 -21.61 1.01
CA LEU A 119 22.96 -20.62 0.57
C LEU A 119 22.93 -19.42 1.52
N PRO A 120 24.10 -18.87 1.90
CA PRO A 120 24.17 -17.68 2.76
C PRO A 120 23.45 -16.50 2.10
N SER A 121 22.67 -15.78 2.91
CA SER A 121 21.83 -14.61 2.57
C SER A 121 22.56 -13.53 1.74
N THR A 122 23.88 -13.48 1.80
CA THR A 122 24.75 -12.61 0.99
C THR A 122 24.64 -12.87 -0.52
N VAL A 123 24.40 -14.12 -0.97
CA VAL A 123 24.33 -14.48 -2.40
C VAL A 123 22.93 -14.19 -2.98
N ALA A 124 21.86 -14.36 -2.18
CA ALA A 124 20.49 -14.06 -2.59
C ALA A 124 20.27 -12.56 -2.85
N GLY A 125 20.85 -11.69 -2.01
CA GLY A 125 20.84 -10.24 -2.23
C GLY A 125 21.60 -9.82 -3.49
N LEU A 126 22.71 -10.51 -3.79
CA LEU A 126 23.47 -10.29 -5.02
C LEU A 126 22.70 -10.75 -6.26
N LEU A 127 21.96 -11.87 -6.17
CA LEU A 127 21.16 -12.41 -7.27
C LEU A 127 19.94 -11.54 -7.60
N LEU A 128 19.26 -10.97 -6.59
CA LEU A 128 18.17 -10.01 -6.79
C LEU A 128 18.67 -8.70 -7.41
N THR A 129 19.89 -8.28 -7.06
CA THR A 129 20.57 -7.13 -7.68
C THR A 129 20.93 -7.41 -9.14
N VAL A 130 21.41 -8.62 -9.46
CA VAL A 130 21.71 -9.06 -10.83
C VAL A 130 20.43 -9.21 -11.67
N LEU A 131 19.32 -9.66 -11.05
CA LEU A 131 18.02 -9.79 -11.72
C LEU A 131 17.40 -8.42 -12.09
N ARG A 132 17.71 -7.36 -11.32
CA ARG A 132 17.29 -5.98 -11.59
C ARG A 132 18.25 -5.22 -12.51
N CYS A 133 19.41 -5.79 -12.82
CA CYS A 133 20.25 -5.30 -13.90
C CYS A 133 19.67 -5.86 -15.23
N PRO A 134 19.13 -5.02 -16.13
CA PRO A 134 18.87 -5.46 -17.49
C PRO A 134 20.22 -5.87 -18.09
N GLY A 135 20.49 -7.17 -18.08
CA GLY A 135 21.79 -7.70 -18.50
C GLY A 135 22.07 -7.30 -19.94
N PRO A 136 23.22 -6.68 -20.23
CA PRO A 136 23.74 -6.73 -21.58
C PRO A 136 24.29 -8.13 -21.77
N ARG A 137 23.45 -9.05 -22.30
CA ARG A 137 24.00 -10.14 -23.10
C ARG A 137 24.71 -9.50 -24.28
N GLY A 138 26.03 -9.36 -24.16
CA GLY A 138 26.84 -8.71 -25.17
C GLY A 138 28.31 -8.73 -24.80
N ALA A 139 28.94 -9.89 -25.02
CA ALA A 139 30.36 -10.06 -25.29
C ALA A 139 31.34 -10.00 -24.10
N ARG A 140 31.69 -11.20 -23.60
CA ARG A 140 33.03 -11.81 -23.78
C ARG A 140 33.28 -12.86 -22.69
N CYS A 141 32.72 -14.04 -22.89
CA CYS A 141 33.43 -15.26 -22.54
C CYS A 141 34.47 -15.47 -23.65
N GLY A 142 35.75 -15.49 -23.28
CA GLY A 142 36.86 -15.60 -24.21
C GLY A 142 38.17 -15.28 -23.50
N HIS A 143 38.50 -16.08 -22.49
CA HIS A 143 39.86 -16.20 -22.00
C HIS A 143 40.20 -17.69 -21.93
N ASP A 144 40.51 -18.25 -23.09
CA ASP A 144 41.22 -19.53 -23.26
C ASP A 144 42.53 -19.20 -23.99
N GLY A 145 43.67 -19.51 -23.37
CA GLY A 145 45.02 -19.36 -23.93
C GLY A 145 45.98 -18.59 -23.03
#